data_AF-A0A254PXR6-F1
#
_entry.id   AF-A0A254PXR6-F1
#
_cell.length_a   1.000
_cell.length_b   1.000
_cell.length_c   1.000
_cell.angle_alpha   90.00
_cell.angle_beta   90.00
_cell.angle_gamma   90.00
#
_symmetry.space_group_name_H-M   'P 1'
#
loop_
_entity.id
_entity.type
_entity.pdbx_description
1 polymer ?
#
loop_
_entity_poly.entity_id
_entity_poly.type
_entity_poly.pdbx_seq_one_letter_code
_entity_poly.pdbx_strand_id
1 'polypeptide(L)'
;MKYRLFIWIMWPSFLVSILAEGLLFSIVHPTELLFFGHHPNISDEGIYTIGFFVIWIFCSFSSALTAYILPGIEADGDKSPDGGLI
;
A
#
# COMPACT_ATOMS: atom_id res chain seq x y z
N MET A 1 -11.91 17.18 -1.69
CA MET A 1 -10.96 16.41 -2.53
C MET A 1 -10.05 15.46 -1.71
N LYS A 2 -10.51 14.82 -0.62
CA LYS A 2 -9.62 14.00 0.24
C LYS A 2 -9.50 12.52 -0.21
N TYR A 3 -10.55 11.97 -0.81
CA TYR A 3 -10.58 10.56 -1.27
C TYR A 3 -9.67 10.26 -2.48
N ARG A 4 -9.31 11.28 -3.27
CA ARG A 4 -8.38 11.12 -4.40
C ARG A 4 -6.98 10.71 -3.91
N LEU A 5 -6.51 11.29 -2.81
CA LEU A 5 -5.21 10.96 -2.22
C LEU A 5 -5.16 9.50 -1.77
N PHE A 6 -6.25 8.96 -1.20
CA PHE A 6 -6.31 7.55 -0.82
C PHE A 6 -6.14 6.61 -2.02
N ILE A 7 -6.81 6.86 -3.15
CA ILE A 7 -6.61 6.07 -4.38
C ILE A 7 -5.17 6.18 -4.89
N TRP A 8 -4.58 7.38 -4.85
CA TRP A 8 -3.20 7.61 -5.29
C TRP A 8 -2.15 6.99 -4.38
N ILE A 9 -2.49 6.69 -3.13
CA ILE A 9 -1.60 6.03 -2.16
C ILE A 9 -1.80 4.51 -2.17
N MET A 10 -3.06 4.05 -2.19
CA MET A 10 -3.42 2.62 -2.16
C MET A 10 -2.95 1.89 -3.42
N TRP A 11 -3.06 2.54 -4.58
CA TRP A 11 -2.71 1.94 -5.87
C TRP A 11 -1.22 1.59 -6.03
N PRO A 12 -0.26 2.51 -5.83
CA PRO A 12 1.16 2.16 -5.89
C PRO A 12 1.58 1.23 -4.75
N SER A 13 0.99 1.37 -3.55
CA SER A 13 1.28 0.47 -2.41
C SER A 13 0.83 -0.96 -2.70
N PHE A 14 -0.26 -1.14 -3.45
CA PHE A 14 -0.73 -2.44 -3.91
C PHE A 14 0.29 -3.12 -4.83
N LEU A 15 0.84 -2.40 -5.81
CA LEU A 15 1.86 -2.94 -6.73
C LEU A 15 3.15 -3.34 -6.00
N VAL A 16 3.63 -2.50 -5.09
CA VAL A 16 4.82 -2.79 -4.28
C VAL A 16 4.58 -4.00 -3.37
N SER A 17 3.38 -4.12 -2.80
CA SER A 17 3.02 -5.26 -1.97
C SER A 17 3.02 -6.58 -2.73
N ILE A 18 2.49 -6.62 -3.96
CA ILE A 18 2.53 -7.84 -4.80
C ILE A 18 3.98 -8.27 -5.04
N LEU A 19 4.86 -7.31 -5.36
CA LEU A 19 6.27 -7.59 -5.60
C LEU A 19 6.96 -8.10 -4.33
N ALA A 20 6.72 -7.43 -3.20
CA ALA A 20 7.31 -7.78 -1.91
C ALA A 20 6.82 -9.13 -1.39
N GLU A 21 5.53 -9.44 -1.54
CA GLU A 21 4.93 -10.72 -1.22
C GLU A 21 5.56 -11.85 -2.06
N GLY A 22 5.67 -11.66 -3.38
CA GLY A 22 6.32 -12.64 -4.26
C GLY A 22 7.77 -12.91 -3.87
N LEU A 23 8.51 -11.87 -3.47
CA LEU A 23 9.87 -12.02 -2.95
C LEU A 23 9.91 -12.72 -1.59
N LEU A 24 9.01 -12.35 -0.67
CA LEU A 24 8.92 -12.95 0.65
C LEU A 24 8.64 -14.45 0.57
N PHE A 25 7.67 -14.87 -0.24
CA PHE A 25 7.36 -16.30 -0.41
C PHE A 25 8.37 -17.05 -1.28
N SER A 26 9.13 -16.36 -2.13
CA SER A 26 10.28 -16.96 -2.79
C SER A 26 11.41 -17.30 -1.81
N ILE A 27 11.48 -16.61 -0.66
CA ILE A 27 12.52 -16.81 0.37
C ILE A 27 11.98 -17.64 1.55
N VAL A 28 10.70 -17.47 1.89
CA VAL A 28 10.01 -18.09 3.03
C VAL A 28 9.00 -19.09 2.52
N HIS A 29 9.25 -20.38 2.78
CA HIS A 29 8.29 -21.43 2.43
C HIS A 29 7.03 -21.33 3.30
N PRO A 30 5.82 -21.31 2.70
CA PRO A 30 4.56 -21.19 3.44
C PRO A 30 4.34 -22.38 4.40
N THR A 31 4.93 -23.54 4.08
CA THR A 31 4.86 -24.75 4.90
C THR A 31 5.65 -24.64 6.21
N GLU A 32 6.60 -23.70 6.30
CA GLU A 32 7.41 -23.44 7.50
C GLU A 32 6.70 -22.46 8.47
N LEU A 33 5.61 -21.81 8.04
CA LEU A 33 4.79 -20.96 8.90
C LEU A 33 3.91 -21.82 9.80
N LEU A 34 4.51 -22.33 10.89
CA LEU A 34 3.83 -22.98 11.99
C LEU A 34 2.94 -21.96 12.72
N PHE A 35 1.72 -21.76 12.25
CA PHE A 35 0.72 -20.98 12.96
C PHE A 35 0.35 -21.71 14.26
N PHE A 36 0.80 -21.15 15.39
CA PHE A 36 0.48 -21.68 16.73
C PHE A 36 0.95 -23.12 17.00
N GLY A 37 1.99 -23.61 16.30
CA GLY A 37 2.57 -24.94 16.52
C GLY A 37 1.80 -26.10 15.87
N HIS A 38 0.78 -25.82 15.06
CA HIS A 38 0.11 -26.80 14.21
C HIS A 38 0.22 -26.36 12.75
N HIS A 39 0.29 -27.33 11.82
CA HIS A 39 0.04 -27.04 10.42
C HIS A 39 -1.42 -26.56 10.32
N PRO A 40 -1.65 -25.26 10.03
CA PRO A 40 -3.01 -24.80 9.83
C PRO A 40 -3.60 -25.62 8.69
N ASN A 41 -4.80 -26.18 8.87
CA ASN A 41 -5.56 -26.82 7.79
C ASN A 41 -6.16 -25.75 6.85
N ILE A 42 -5.36 -24.73 6.55
CA ILE A 42 -5.68 -23.65 5.65
C ILE A 42 -4.95 -23.98 4.35
N SER A 43 -5.63 -23.83 3.22
CA SER A 43 -5.02 -24.05 1.91
C SER A 43 -3.82 -23.12 1.76
N ASP A 44 -2.79 -23.53 1.02
CA ASP A 44 -1.60 -22.71 0.75
C ASP A 44 -1.99 -21.31 0.22
N GLU A 45 -3.05 -21.26 -0.59
CA GLU A 45 -3.71 -20.05 -1.11
C GLU A 45 -4.15 -19.06 0.00
N GLY A 46 -4.59 -19.57 1.14
CA GLY A 46 -4.98 -18.75 2.29
C GLY A 46 -3.78 -18.08 2.96
N ILE A 47 -2.65 -18.77 3.05
CA ILE A 47 -1.41 -18.22 3.62
C ILE A 47 -0.88 -17.10 2.73
N TYR A 48 -0.86 -17.32 1.41
CA TYR A 48 -0.47 -16.28 0.44
C TYR A 48 -1.34 -15.04 0.60
N THR A 49 -2.66 -15.21 0.55
CA THR A 49 -3.61 -14.10 0.68
C THR A 49 -3.42 -13.31 1.98
N ILE A 50 -3.20 -13.97 3.12
CA ILE A 50 -2.94 -13.28 4.40
C ILE A 50 -1.62 -12.50 4.33
N GLY A 51 -0.56 -13.11 3.79
CA GLY A 51 0.73 -12.46 3.58
C GLY A 51 0.61 -11.20 2.72
N PHE A 52 -0.11 -11.29 1.60
CA PHE A 52 -0.44 -10.16 0.75
C PHE A 52 -1.06 -9.01 1.55
N PHE A 53 -2.14 -9.29 2.29
CA PHE A 53 -2.87 -8.26 3.02
C PHE A 53 -2.03 -7.61 4.12
N VAL A 54 -1.21 -8.38 4.84
CA VAL A 54 -0.33 -7.85 5.88
C VAL A 54 0.71 -6.89 5.29
N ILE A 55 1.40 -7.30 4.22
CA ILE A 55 2.39 -6.46 3.54
C ILE A 55 1.70 -5.23 2.95
N TRP A 56 0.53 -5.40 2.34
CA TRP A 56 -0.19 -4.32 1.69
C TRP A 56 -0.64 -3.25 2.67
N ILE A 57 -1.16 -3.65 3.84
CA ILE A 57 -1.54 -2.73 4.90
C ILE A 57 -0.30 -2.00 5.43
N PHE A 58 0.82 -2.69 5.62
CA PHE A 58 2.06 -2.08 6.11
C PHE A 58 2.62 -1.05 5.13
N CYS A 59 2.69 -1.38 3.83
CA CYS A 59 3.09 -0.45 2.76
C CYS A 59 2.13 0.75 2.66
N SER A 60 0.83 0.49 2.72
CA SER A 60 -0.19 1.53 2.66
C SER A 60 -0.13 2.47 3.86
N PHE A 61 0.12 1.94 5.06
CA PHE A 61 0.30 2.70 6.28
C PHE A 61 1.57 3.55 6.23
N SER A 62 2.68 3.00 5.73
CA SER A 62 3.92 3.76 5.49
C SER A 62 3.69 4.93 4.55
N SER A 63 3.00 4.73 3.43
CA SER A 63 2.71 5.80 2.46
C SER A 63 1.72 6.83 3.01
N ALA A 64 0.72 6.40 3.79
CA ALA A 64 -0.22 7.28 4.48
C ALA A 64 0.48 8.14 5.54
N LEU A 65 1.42 7.56 6.30
CA LEU A 65 2.27 8.30 7.24
C LEU A 65 3.13 9.33 6.52
N THR A 66 3.77 8.96 5.40
CA THR A 66 4.53 9.92 4.58
C THR A 66 3.66 11.07 4.10
N ALA A 67 2.46 10.79 3.61
CA ALA A 67 1.51 11.81 3.17
C ALA A 67 0.97 12.67 4.33
N TYR A 68 0.86 12.12 5.54
CA TYR A 68 0.44 12.84 6.74
C TYR A 68 1.54 13.77 7.28
N ILE A 69 2.80 13.33 7.20
CA ILE A 69 3.98 14.08 7.66
C ILE A 69 4.37 15.17 6.65
N LEU A 70 4.20 14.92 5.35
CA LEU A 70 4.57 15.87 4.32
C LEU A 70 3.65 17.11 4.44
N PRO A 71 4.20 18.32 4.71
CA PRO A 71 3.42 19.55 4.69
C PRO A 71 2.76 19.66 3.32
N GLY A 72 1.45 19.90 3.29
CA GLY A 72 0.67 19.91 2.05
C GLY A 72 1.41 20.70 0.98
N ILE A 73 1.79 20.03 -0.10
CA ILE A 73 2.26 20.69 -1.31
C ILE A 73 1.16 21.67 -1.65
N GLU A 74 1.43 22.96 -1.40
CA GLU A 74 0.52 24.02 -1.76
C GLU A 74 0.18 23.80 -3.23
N ALA A 75 -1.10 23.64 -3.50
CA ALA A 75 -1.59 23.66 -4.86
C ALA A 75 -1.40 25.08 -5.38
N ASP A 76 -0.16 25.45 -5.74
CA ASP A 76 0.13 26.61 -6.60
C ASP A 76 -0.35 26.24 -8.01
N GLY A 77 -1.67 26.20 -8.14
CA GLY A 77 -2.39 25.93 -9.39
C GLY A 77 -3.59 26.84 -9.57
N ASP A 78 -3.79 27.82 -8.69
CA ASP A 78 -4.68 28.95 -8.95
C ASP A 78 -3.85 30.12 -9.49
N LYS A 79 -3.31 29.95 -10.70
CA LYS A 79 -3.07 31.10 -11.56
C LYS A 79 -4.30 31.21 -12.44
N SER A 80 -5.38 31.77 -11.89
CA SER A 80 -6.37 32.44 -12.73
C SER A 80 -5.59 33.52 -13.51
N PRO A 81 -5.51 33.47 -14.85
CA PRO A 81 -5.13 34.64 -15.60
C PRO A 81 -6.33 35.58 -15.51
N ASP A 82 -6.42 36.31 -14.39
CA ASP A 82 -7.21 37.53 -14.28
C ASP A 82 -6.50 38.58 -15.14
N GLY A 83 -6.59 38.37 -16.45
CA GLY A 83 -6.19 39.29 -17.50
C GLY A 83 -7.43 39.84 -18.19
N GLY A 84 -8.43 40.22 -17.41
CA GLY A 84 -9.42 41.21 -17.83
C GLY A 84 -8.73 42.57 -17.91
N LEU A 85 -8.02 42.82 -19.01
CA LEU A 85 -7.57 44.14 -19.40
C LEU A 85 -7.64 44.26 -20.93
N ILE A 86 -8.70 44.95 -21.35
CA ILE A 86 -8.87 45.76 -22.59
C ILE A 86 -9.04 44.99 -23.90
#